data_AF-A0A4Y2VP31-F1
#
_entry.id   AF-A0A4Y2VP31-F1
#
_cell.length_a   1.000
_cell.length_b   1.000
_cell.length_c   1.000
_cell.angle_alpha   90.00
_cell.angle_beta   90.00
_cell.angle_gamma   90.00
#
_symmetry.space_group_name_H-M   'P 1'
#
loop_
_entity.id
_entity.type
_entity.pdbx_description
1 polymer ?
#
loop_
_entity_poly.entity_id
_entity_poly.type
_entity_poly.pdbx_seq_one_letter_code
_entity_poly.pdbx_strand_id
1 'polypeptide(L)'
;MKSLLQKESIIRWQKEWDNGETGRSVHNALPKVKITPTPWQRPEMMFVTGHGPFPTYLNRFNIRSSGSCDCGNLGNPLHYATSCLFTTSYHLTKPPADLELLW
;
A
#
# COMPACT_ATOMS: atom_id res chain seq x y z
N MET A 1 6.06 31.91 14.76
CA MET A 1 5.61 30.86 15.71
C MET A 1 4.92 29.69 15.00
N LYS A 2 3.83 29.88 14.24
CA LYS A 2 3.14 28.80 13.49
C LYS A 2 4.05 28.03 12.51
N SER A 3 4.87 28.73 11.72
CA SER A 3 5.80 28.11 10.77
C SER A 3 6.89 27.26 11.42
N LEU A 4 7.39 27.70 12.58
CA LEU A 4 8.38 26.97 13.38
C LEU A 4 7.79 25.67 13.92
N LEU A 5 6.59 25.74 14.51
CA LEU A 5 5.88 24.56 15.02
C LEU A 5 5.56 23.54 13.92
N GLN A 6 5.16 24.02 12.73
CA GLN A 6 4.91 23.15 11.58
C GLN A 6 6.20 22.43 11.15
N LYS A 7 7.32 23.14 11.07
CA LYS A 7 8.61 22.56 10.68
C LYS A 7 9.07 21.48 11.66
N GLU A 8 9.03 21.75 12.96
CA GLU A 8 9.38 20.79 14.00
C GLU A 8 8.46 19.56 13.97
N SER A 9 7.16 19.78 13.73
CA SER A 9 6.18 18.70 13.65
C SER A 9 6.43 17.78 12.45
N ILE A 10 6.79 18.33 11.28
CA ILE A 10 7.12 17.54 10.09
C ILE A 10 8.42 16.74 10.31
N ILE A 11 9.45 17.34 10.92
CA ILE A 11 10.71 16.65 11.23
C ILE A 11 10.45 15.48 12.18
N ARG A 12 9.68 15.71 13.25
CA ARG A 12 9.30 14.64 14.17
C ARG A 12 8.50 13.55 13.47
N TRP A 13 7.49 13.92 12.67
CA TRP A 13 6.67 12.95 11.95
C TRP A 13 7.51 12.12 10.96
N GLN A 14 8.43 12.73 10.23
CA GLN A 14 9.34 11.99 9.34
C GLN A 14 10.19 10.98 10.13
N LYS A 15 10.68 11.35 11.32
CA LYS A 15 11.46 10.43 12.17
C LYS A 15 10.61 9.23 12.62
N GLU A 16 9.38 9.45 13.07
CA GLU A 16 8.46 8.34 13.42
C GLU A 16 8.12 7.49 12.20
N TRP A 17 7.98 8.11 11.02
CA TRP A 17 7.68 7.42 9.78
C TRP A 17 8.81 6.49 9.34
N ASP A 18 10.05 6.96 9.42
CA ASP A 18 11.22 6.17 9.04
C ASP A 18 11.47 5.00 10.00
N ASN A 19 11.24 5.19 11.31
CA ASN A 19 11.49 4.17 12.33
C ASN A 19 10.29 3.26 12.63
N GLY A 20 9.11 3.57 12.09
CA GLY A 20 7.90 2.79 12.33
C GLY A 20 7.92 1.43 11.63
N GLU A 21 7.41 0.40 12.32
CA GLU A 21 7.28 -0.97 11.79
C GLU A 21 5.94 -1.23 11.08
N THR A 22 4.93 -0.40 11.32
CA THR A 22 3.60 -0.54 10.70
C THR A 22 3.50 0.26 9.41
N GLY A 23 2.69 -0.21 8.45
CA GLY A 23 2.46 0.51 7.20
C GLY A 23 3.69 0.59 6.28
N ARG A 24 4.62 -0.37 6.38
CA ARG A 24 5.87 -0.37 5.59
C ARG A 24 5.64 -0.32 4.08
N SER A 25 4.60 -0.97 3.57
CA SER A 25 4.22 -0.89 2.15
C SER A 25 3.96 0.56 1.72
N VAL A 26 3.24 1.32 2.55
CA VAL A 26 2.97 2.76 2.34
C VAL A 26 4.25 3.58 2.48
N HIS A 27 5.11 3.27 3.45
CA HIS A 27 6.43 3.94 3.59
C HIS A 27 7.29 3.74 2.35
N ASN A 28 7.36 2.52 1.83
CA ASN A 28 8.20 2.23 0.68
C ASN A 28 7.71 2.96 -0.59
N ALA A 29 6.39 3.15 -0.73
CA ALA A 29 5.81 3.95 -1.81
C ALA A 29 5.94 5.47 -1.57
N LEU A 30 5.81 5.93 -0.33
CA LEU A 30 5.91 7.34 0.09
C LEU A 30 6.88 7.48 1.28
N PRO A 31 8.20 7.43 1.03
CA PRO A 31 9.18 7.43 2.12
C PRO A 31 9.31 8.79 2.79
N LYS A 32 8.78 9.85 2.16
CA LYS A 32 8.84 11.22 2.67
C LYS A 32 7.45 11.72 3.02
N VAL A 33 7.31 12.19 4.24
CA VAL A 33 6.16 12.91 4.76
C VAL A 33 5.94 14.18 3.94
N LYS A 34 4.70 14.39 3.50
CA LYS A 34 4.27 15.60 2.80
C LYS A 34 2.93 16.04 3.38
N ILE A 35 2.74 17.36 3.45
CA ILE A 35 1.47 17.97 3.87
C ILE A 35 0.46 18.06 2.71
N THR A 36 0.92 17.89 1.47
CA THR A 36 0.09 17.85 0.28
C THR A 36 -0.35 16.41 0.00
N PRO A 37 -1.63 16.16 -0.31
CA PRO A 37 -2.09 14.84 -0.72
C PRO A 37 -1.36 14.35 -1.97
N THR A 38 -0.99 13.07 -1.99
CA THR A 38 -0.55 12.40 -3.21
C THR A 38 -1.78 12.16 -4.10
N PRO A 39 -1.72 12.42 -5.42
CA PRO A 39 -2.87 12.29 -6.33
C PRO A 39 -3.18 10.82 -6.69
N TRP A 40 -3.25 9.94 -5.70
CA TRP A 40 -3.55 8.53 -5.89
C TRP A 40 -5.04 8.29 -6.12
N GLN A 41 -5.34 7.43 -7.08
CA GLN A 41 -6.68 6.91 -7.30
C GLN A 41 -7.04 5.87 -6.24
N ARG A 42 -8.34 5.60 -6.10
CA ARG A 42 -8.86 4.63 -5.13
C ARG A 42 -8.21 3.24 -5.22
N PRO A 43 -8.00 2.64 -6.42
CA PRO A 43 -7.34 1.35 -6.52
C PRO A 43 -5.89 1.37 -6.02
N GLU A 44 -5.14 2.42 -6.38
CA GLU A 44 -3.73 2.59 -5.98
C GLU A 44 -3.60 2.69 -4.46
N MET A 45 -4.49 3.46 -3.81
CA MET A 45 -4.56 3.55 -2.36
C MET A 45 -4.84 2.18 -1.72
N MET A 46 -5.78 1.41 -2.26
CA MET A 46 -6.10 0.07 -1.76
C MET A 46 -4.92 -0.89 -1.90
N PHE A 47 -4.22 -0.84 -3.04
CA PHE A 47 -3.06 -1.71 -3.29
C PHE A 47 -1.93 -1.41 -2.31
N VAL A 48 -1.51 -0.14 -2.22
CA VAL A 48 -0.35 0.27 -1.41
C VAL A 48 -0.61 0.06 0.08
N THR A 49 -1.83 0.33 0.55
CA THR A 49 -2.18 0.14 1.96
C THR A 49 -2.49 -1.32 2.30
N GLY A 50 -2.68 -2.19 1.31
CA GLY A 50 -3.23 -3.53 1.49
C GLY A 50 -4.65 -3.54 2.08
N HIS A 51 -5.29 -2.37 2.21
CA HIS A 51 -6.64 -2.22 2.76
C HIS A 51 -7.67 -2.24 1.64
N GLY A 52 -8.19 -3.43 1.36
CA GLY A 52 -9.22 -3.66 0.38
C GLY A 52 -9.85 -5.03 0.56
N PRO A 53 -10.90 -5.36 -0.23
CA PRO A 53 -11.54 -6.67 -0.20
C PRO A 53 -10.69 -7.73 -0.91
N PHE A 54 -9.39 -7.81 -0.56
CA PHE A 54 -8.47 -8.77 -1.13
C PHE A 54 -8.82 -10.16 -0.60
N PRO A 55 -8.99 -11.16 -1.49
CA PRO A 55 -9.26 -12.53 -1.11
C PRO A 55 -8.37 -13.07 0.01
N THR A 56 -7.06 -12.80 -0.02
CA THR A 56 -6.13 -13.24 1.03
C THR A 56 -6.43 -12.61 2.38
N TYR A 57 -6.79 -11.33 2.41
CA TYR A 57 -7.18 -10.62 3.62
C TYR A 57 -8.48 -11.19 4.19
N LEU A 58 -9.51 -11.36 3.35
CA LEU A 58 -10.80 -11.91 3.78
C LEU A 58 -10.69 -13.37 4.26
N ASN A 59 -9.81 -14.15 3.65
CA ASN A 59 -9.55 -15.53 4.05
C ASN A 59 -8.89 -15.61 5.43
N ARG A 60 -7.97 -14.70 5.76
CA ARG A 60 -7.35 -14.61 7.09
C ARG A 60 -8.37 -14.45 8.23
N PHE A 61 -9.49 -13.78 7.96
CA PHE A 61 -10.58 -13.58 8.93
C PHE A 61 -11.72 -14.61 8.79
N ASN A 62 -11.52 -15.68 8.02
CA ASN A 62 -12.53 -16.71 7.75
C ASN A 62 -13.84 -16.18 7.13
N ILE A 63 -13.81 -15.00 6.50
CA ILE A 63 -14.97 -14.43 5.77
C ILE A 63 -15.12 -15.10 4.41
N ARG A 64 -13.99 -15.50 3.79
CA ARG A 64 -13.95 -16.24 2.52
C ARG A 64 -13.21 -17.55 2.70
N SER A 65 -13.67 -18.61 2.04
CA SER A 65 -13.09 -19.96 2.11
C SER A 65 -11.72 -20.09 1.44
N SER A 66 -11.39 -19.21 0.49
CA SER A 66 -10.13 -19.22 -0.25
C SER A 66 -9.51 -17.82 -0.35
N GLY A 67 -8.18 -17.75 -0.32
CA GLY A 67 -7.38 -16.56 -0.59
C GLY A 67 -7.10 -16.30 -2.08
N SER A 68 -7.66 -17.09 -2.99
CA SER A 68 -7.38 -16.97 -4.44
C SER A 68 -8.23 -15.89 -5.11
N CYS A 69 -7.65 -15.14 -6.05
CA CYS A 69 -8.38 -14.32 -7.01
C CYS A 69 -9.24 -15.20 -7.92
N ASP A 70 -10.32 -14.63 -8.47
CA ASP A 70 -11.19 -15.31 -9.43
C ASP A 70 -10.48 -15.65 -10.75
N CYS A 71 -9.31 -15.05 -11.02
CA CYS A 71 -8.45 -15.43 -12.14
C CYS A 71 -7.53 -16.64 -11.84
N GLY A 72 -7.65 -17.26 -10.66
CA GLY A 72 -6.90 -18.46 -10.26
C GLY A 72 -5.58 -18.21 -9.52
N ASN A 73 -5.07 -16.98 -9.49
CA ASN A 73 -3.84 -16.62 -8.78
C ASN A 73 -4.10 -16.26 -7.30
N LEU A 74 -3.05 -16.02 -6.50
CA LEU A 74 -3.19 -15.53 -5.14
C LEU A 74 -3.80 -14.12 -5.12
N GLY A 75 -4.92 -13.92 -4.42
CA GLY A 75 -5.66 -12.66 -4.41
C GLY A 75 -5.12 -11.63 -3.41
N ASN A 76 -3.82 -11.35 -3.46
CA ASN A 76 -3.16 -10.35 -2.62
C ASN A 76 -3.08 -8.98 -3.32
N PRO A 77 -2.79 -7.88 -2.60
CA PRO A 77 -2.70 -6.55 -3.20
C PRO A 77 -1.71 -6.46 -4.37
N LEU A 78 -0.54 -7.10 -4.24
CA LEU A 78 0.50 -7.11 -5.28
C LEU A 78 0.01 -7.70 -6.61
N HIS A 79 -0.74 -8.80 -6.55
CA HIS A 79 -1.33 -9.43 -7.72
C HIS A 79 -2.29 -8.47 -8.44
N TYR A 80 -3.20 -7.84 -7.69
CA TYR A 80 -4.13 -6.87 -8.26
C TYR A 80 -3.40 -5.61 -8.79
N ALA A 81 -2.29 -5.22 -8.17
CA ALA A 81 -1.52 -4.06 -8.61
C ALA A 81 -0.73 -4.31 -9.89
N THR A 82 -0.39 -5.55 -10.25
CA THR A 82 0.65 -5.80 -11.28
C THR A 82 0.31 -6.85 -12.33
N SER A 83 -0.66 -7.74 -12.08
CA SER A 83 -0.86 -8.93 -12.93
C SER A 83 -2.29 -9.42 -13.06
N CYS A 84 -3.23 -8.96 -12.23
CA CYS A 84 -4.62 -9.39 -12.32
C CYS A 84 -5.32 -8.88 -13.60
N LEU A 85 -5.98 -9.78 -14.32
CA LEU A 85 -6.72 -9.48 -15.54
C LEU A 85 -7.89 -8.51 -15.31
N PHE A 86 -8.43 -8.45 -14.09
CA PHE A 86 -9.57 -7.59 -13.75
C PHE A 86 -9.16 -6.14 -13.41
N THR A 87 -7.87 -5.87 -13.24
CA THR A 87 -7.35 -4.54 -12.86
C THR A 87 -6.33 -4.00 -13.85
N THR A 88 -6.30 -4.50 -15.08
CA THR A 88 -5.33 -4.10 -16.11
C THR A 88 -5.28 -2.59 -16.35
N SER A 89 -6.40 -1.88 -16.24
CA SER A 89 -6.45 -0.41 -16.37
C SER A 89 -5.76 0.35 -15.23
N TYR A 90 -5.44 -0.32 -14.12
CA TYR A 90 -4.87 0.25 -12.91
C TYR A 90 -3.53 -0.42 -12.52
N HIS A 91 -2.91 -1.14 -13.45
CA HIS A 91 -1.64 -1.78 -13.17
C HIS A 91 -0.55 -0.74 -12.91
N LEU A 92 0.10 -0.89 -11.77
CA LEU A 92 1.34 -0.22 -11.44
C LEU A 92 2.50 -1.00 -12.06
N THR A 93 3.59 -0.31 -12.33
CA THR A 93 4.84 -0.98 -12.71
C THR A 93 5.23 -1.96 -11.61
N LYS A 94 5.47 -3.22 -11.99
CA LYS A 94 5.85 -4.26 -11.04
C LYS A 94 7.09 -3.83 -10.26
N PRO A 95 7.07 -3.86 -8.92
CA PRO A 95 8.26 -3.56 -8.14
C PRO A 95 9.36 -4.61 -8.46
N PRO A 96 10.65 -4.23 -8.41
CA PRO A 96 11.73 -5.20 -8.49
C PRO A 96 11.63 -6.25 -7.37
N ALA A 97 12.22 -7.42 -7.61
CA ALA A 97 11.99 -8.63 -6.79
C ALA A 97 12.34 -8.47 -5.30
N ASP A 98 13.30 -7.59 -4.99
CA ASP A 98 13.68 -7.20 -3.63
C ASP A 98 12.59 -6.41 -2.89
N LEU A 99 11.74 -5.70 -3.63
CA LEU A 99 10.61 -4.95 -3.12
C LEU A 99 9.29 -5.76 -3.15
N GLU A 100 9.24 -6.95 -3.76
CA GLU A 100 8.04 -7.81 -3.72
C GLU A 100 7.69 -8.28 -2.30
N LEU A 101 8.70 -8.51 -1.44
CA LEU A 101 8.53 -8.88 -0.03
C LEU A 101 7.94 -7.76 0.85
N LEU A 102 7.84 -6.54 0.30
CA LEU A 102 7.37 -5.37 1.01
C LEU A 102 5.87 -5.07 0.77
N TRP A 103 5.21 -5.90 -0.04
CA TRP A 103 3.78 -5.84 -0.38
C TRP A 103 3.04 -7.09 0.09
#